data_AF-A0A9D6KQX5-F1
#
_entry.id   AF-A0A9D6KQX5-F1
#
_cell.length_a   1.000
_cell.length_b   1.000
_cell.length_c   1.000
_cell.angle_alpha   90.00
_cell.angle_beta   90.00
_cell.angle_gamma   90.00
#
_symmetry.space_group_name_H-M   'P 1'
#
loop_
_entity.id
_entity.type
_entity.pdbx_description
1 polymer ?
#
loop_
_entity_poly.entity_id
_entity_poly.type
_entity_poly.pdbx_seq_one_letter_code
_entity_poly.pdbx_strand_id
1 'polypeptide(L)'
;MNTFITGIEDLVALVGQNWVVAVCAAFVVMIFESAKPHPVEGQDEPRASALQRVAIIASLAVPFLLFLHAFGAFILAHQQAGQVSERDGGIILALIAGAILFVVAPGIIGWVIAQGSPTLAGLLQRAAPVLALLVFVFTVYVTYRNAFFVLNLYVLSHMR
;
A
#
# COMPACT_ATOMS: atom_id res chain seq x y z
N MET A 1 27.76 -9.99 -4.28
CA MET A 1 26.64 -9.80 -3.32
C MET A 1 25.66 -8.84 -3.98
N ASN A 2 24.41 -9.25 -4.22
CA ASN A 2 23.45 -8.51 -5.03
C ASN A 2 23.09 -7.16 -4.39
N THR A 3 23.41 -6.06 -5.07
CA THR A 3 23.06 -4.67 -4.71
C THR A 3 21.57 -4.44 -4.43
N PHE A 4 20.70 -5.33 -4.91
CA PHE A 4 19.28 -5.31 -4.65
C PHE A 4 18.89 -5.72 -3.21
N ILE A 5 19.61 -6.68 -2.62
CA ILE A 5 19.28 -7.18 -1.26
C ILE A 5 19.68 -6.14 -0.20
N THR A 6 20.82 -5.48 -0.38
CA THR A 6 21.25 -4.36 0.48
C THR A 6 20.25 -3.21 0.44
N GLY A 7 19.67 -2.90 -0.71
CA GLY A 7 18.69 -1.81 -0.83
C GLY A 7 17.38 -2.03 -0.07
N ILE A 8 16.94 -3.30 0.09
CA ILE A 8 15.75 -3.61 0.88
C ILE A 8 16.04 -3.50 2.38
N GLU A 9 17.19 -4.00 2.83
CA GLU A 9 17.61 -3.90 4.23
C GLU A 9 17.77 -2.44 4.66
N ASP A 10 18.39 -1.62 3.81
CA ASP A 10 18.54 -0.17 4.03
C ASP A 10 17.17 0.53 4.08
N LEU A 11 16.26 0.18 3.17
CA LEU A 11 14.91 0.72 3.16
C LEU A 11 14.15 0.35 4.45
N VAL A 12 14.20 -0.92 4.87
CA VAL A 12 13.53 -1.40 6.09
C VAL A 12 14.11 -0.73 7.33
N ALA A 13 15.43 -0.55 7.40
CA ALA A 13 16.08 0.19 8.47
C ALA A 13 15.59 1.65 8.53
N LEU A 14 15.31 2.24 7.36
CA LEU A 14 14.86 3.62 7.23
C LEU A 14 13.37 3.82 7.59
N VAL A 15 12.49 2.94 7.12
CA VAL A 15 11.02 3.08 7.29
C VAL A 15 10.49 2.40 8.55
N GLY A 16 11.27 1.45 9.10
CA GLY A 16 10.96 0.69 10.31
C GLY A 16 10.19 -0.61 10.05
N GLN A 17 10.31 -1.55 10.99
CA GLN A 17 9.72 -2.89 10.88
C GLN A 17 8.18 -2.88 10.84
N ASN A 18 7.54 -1.92 11.54
CA ASN A 18 6.08 -1.79 11.52
C ASN A 18 5.52 -1.45 10.14
N TRP A 19 6.31 -0.76 9.29
CA TRP A 19 5.92 -0.50 7.90
C TRP A 19 5.88 -1.79 7.09
N VAL A 20 6.84 -2.71 7.29
CA VAL A 20 6.83 -4.02 6.61
C VAL A 20 5.58 -4.81 7.00
N VAL A 21 5.22 -4.81 8.29
CA VAL A 21 3.99 -5.45 8.78
C VAL A 21 2.76 -4.83 8.10
N ALA A 22 2.70 -3.50 8.00
CA ALA A 22 1.59 -2.80 7.36
C ALA A 22 1.51 -3.11 5.85
N VAL A 23 2.64 -3.16 5.15
CA VAL A 23 2.75 -3.58 3.73
C VAL A 23 2.23 -4.99 3.56
N CYS A 24 2.68 -5.96 4.37
CA CYS A 24 2.21 -7.34 4.28
C CYS A 24 0.71 -7.46 4.57
N ALA A 25 0.20 -6.78 5.60
CA ALA A 25 -1.22 -6.82 5.93
C ALA A 25 -2.09 -6.18 4.83
N ALA A 26 -1.63 -5.06 4.26
CA ALA A 26 -2.27 -4.40 3.14
C ALA A 26 -2.28 -5.28 1.88
N PHE A 27 -1.18 -5.99 1.61
CA PHE A 27 -1.11 -6.94 0.50
C PHE A 27 -2.19 -8.03 0.62
N VAL A 28 -2.36 -8.59 1.82
CA VAL A 28 -3.39 -9.59 2.10
C VAL A 28 -4.79 -9.03 1.90
N VAL A 29 -5.06 -7.82 2.39
CA VAL A 29 -6.34 -7.13 2.16
C VAL A 29 -6.62 -6.98 0.67
N MET A 30 -5.64 -6.54 -0.12
CA MET A 30 -5.80 -6.35 -1.56
C MET A 30 -6.08 -7.67 -2.29
N ILE A 31 -5.49 -8.78 -1.85
CA ILE A 31 -5.84 -10.12 -2.37
C ILE A 31 -7.32 -10.41 -2.10
N PHE A 32 -7.78 -10.16 -0.88
CA PHE A 32 -9.15 -10.48 -0.47
C PHE A 32 -10.17 -9.60 -1.21
N GLU A 33 -9.86 -8.33 -1.44
CA GLU A 33 -10.68 -7.42 -2.24
C GLU A 33 -10.72 -7.81 -3.72
N SER A 34 -9.58 -8.27 -4.24
CA SER A 34 -9.43 -8.67 -5.65
C SER A 34 -10.02 -10.05 -5.94
N ALA A 35 -10.26 -10.87 -4.93
CA ALA A 35 -10.92 -12.16 -5.05
C ALA A 35 -12.45 -12.05 -5.25
N LYS A 36 -12.96 -10.98 -5.86
CA LYS A 36 -14.39 -10.82 -6.12
C LYS A 36 -14.84 -11.89 -7.15
N PRO A 37 -15.82 -12.75 -6.81
CA PRO A 37 -16.37 -13.70 -7.78
C PRO A 37 -16.95 -12.97 -8.99
N HIS A 38 -16.82 -13.55 -10.18
CA HIS A 38 -17.40 -12.99 -11.39
C HIS A 38 -18.94 -12.88 -11.24
N PRO A 39 -19.54 -11.73 -11.58
CA PRO A 39 -21.00 -11.60 -11.57
C PRO A 39 -21.59 -12.60 -12.57
N VAL A 40 -22.58 -13.37 -12.11
CA VAL A 40 -23.36 -14.24 -13.00
C VAL A 40 -24.28 -13.36 -13.83
N GLU A 41 -24.28 -13.54 -15.15
CA GLU A 41 -25.14 -12.77 -16.06
C GLU A 41 -26.60 -12.78 -15.59
N GLY A 42 -27.18 -11.58 -15.45
CA GLY A 42 -28.57 -11.39 -15.02
C GLY A 42 -28.77 -11.18 -13.50
N GLN A 43 -27.73 -11.19 -12.68
CA GLN A 43 -27.83 -10.78 -11.27
C GLN A 43 -27.50 -9.28 -11.11
N ASP A 44 -28.37 -8.56 -10.42
CA ASP A 44 -28.10 -7.17 -10.01
C ASP A 44 -26.88 -7.14 -9.07
N GLU A 45 -25.91 -6.24 -9.35
CA GLU A 45 -24.82 -6.02 -8.41
C GLU A 45 -25.39 -5.51 -7.07
N PRO A 46 -25.07 -6.16 -5.94
CA PRO A 46 -25.55 -5.69 -4.65
C PRO A 46 -25.01 -4.29 -4.39
N ARG A 47 -25.90 -3.35 -4.08
CA ARG A 47 -25.54 -1.96 -3.74
C ARG A 47 -24.54 -1.96 -2.59
N ALA A 48 -23.40 -1.31 -2.80
CA ALA A 48 -22.37 -1.19 -1.77
C ALA A 48 -22.91 -0.48 -0.52
N SER A 49 -22.84 -1.18 0.61
CA SER A 49 -23.16 -0.65 1.94
C SER A 49 -22.24 0.53 2.30
N ALA A 50 -22.65 1.38 3.25
CA ALA A 50 -21.81 2.48 3.73
C ALA A 50 -20.44 2.00 4.24
N LEU A 51 -20.40 0.87 4.95
CA LEU A 51 -19.17 0.26 5.44
C LEU A 51 -18.26 -0.20 4.28
N GLN A 52 -18.82 -0.80 3.23
CA GLN A 52 -18.04 -1.18 2.04
C GLN A 52 -17.47 0.05 1.32
N ARG A 53 -18.21 1.16 1.26
CA ARG A 53 -17.68 2.41 0.68
C ARG A 53 -16.50 2.94 1.48
N VAL A 54 -16.58 2.92 2.81
CA VAL A 54 -15.47 3.31 3.68
C VAL A 54 -14.28 2.36 3.48
N ALA A 55 -14.51 1.06 3.39
CA ALA A 55 -13.45 0.08 3.14
C ALA A 55 -12.76 0.32 1.79
N ILE A 56 -13.49 0.63 0.72
CA ILE A 56 -12.92 0.97 -0.60
C ILE A 56 -12.03 2.22 -0.51
N ILE A 57 -12.47 3.26 0.19
CA ILE A 57 -11.66 4.47 0.37
C ILE A 57 -10.42 4.15 1.20
N ALA A 58 -10.59 3.39 2.27
CA ALA A 58 -9.50 2.97 3.15
C ALA A 58 -8.46 2.13 2.38
N SER A 59 -8.89 1.17 1.57
CA SER A 59 -7.99 0.30 0.81
C SER A 59 -7.25 1.04 -0.31
N LEU A 60 -7.81 2.11 -0.87
CA LEU A 60 -7.10 3.02 -1.76
C LEU A 60 -6.07 3.89 -1.01
N ALA A 61 -6.43 4.34 0.20
CA ALA A 61 -5.58 5.21 1.00
C ALA A 61 -4.35 4.49 1.57
N VAL A 62 -4.47 3.22 1.94
CA VAL A 62 -3.37 2.42 2.53
C VAL A 62 -2.10 2.38 1.65
N PRO A 63 -2.13 1.91 0.38
CA PRO A 63 -0.92 1.85 -0.44
C PRO A 63 -0.32 3.24 -0.68
N PHE A 64 -1.16 4.28 -0.78
CA PHE A 64 -0.71 5.65 -0.91
C PHE A 64 0.02 6.15 0.35
N LEU A 65 -0.52 5.89 1.55
CA LEU A 65 0.12 6.26 2.82
C LEU A 65 1.44 5.52 3.03
N LEU A 66 1.49 4.23 2.71
CA LEU A 66 2.72 3.43 2.80
C LEU A 66 3.79 3.93 1.83
N PHE A 67 3.39 4.31 0.62
CA PHE A 67 4.29 4.93 -0.35
C PHE A 67 4.81 6.29 0.14
N LEU A 68 3.92 7.18 0.60
CA LEU A 68 4.33 8.48 1.12
C LEU A 68 5.29 8.38 2.31
N HIS A 69 5.07 7.40 3.21
CA HIS A 69 5.97 7.15 4.33
C HIS A 69 7.36 6.73 3.87
N ALA A 70 7.42 5.77 2.93
CA ALA A 70 8.69 5.29 2.39
C ALA A 70 9.43 6.38 1.61
N PHE A 71 8.71 7.12 0.76
CA PHE A 71 9.25 8.24 0.00
C PHE A 71 9.73 9.38 0.91
N GLY A 72 8.93 9.77 1.90
CA GLY A 72 9.30 10.81 2.86
C GLY A 72 10.55 10.45 3.68
N ALA A 73 10.63 9.20 4.15
CA ALA A 73 11.80 8.71 4.87
C ALA A 73 13.06 8.71 3.99
N PHE A 74 12.92 8.31 2.72
CA PHE A 74 13.98 8.38 1.71
C PHE A 74 14.50 9.81 1.52
N ILE A 75 13.60 10.78 1.28
CA ILE A 75 13.97 12.19 1.08
C ILE A 75 14.68 12.75 2.32
N LEU A 76 14.17 12.46 3.52
CA LEU A 76 14.76 12.92 4.78
C LEU A 76 16.19 12.42 4.97
N ALA A 77 16.45 11.13 4.71
CA ALA A 77 17.78 10.55 4.82
C ALA A 77 18.78 11.21 3.84
N HIS A 78 18.34 11.48 2.61
CA HIS A 78 19.20 12.07 1.58
C HIS A 78 19.46 13.56 1.83
N GLN A 79 18.48 14.31 2.35
CA GLN A 79 18.69 15.70 2.76
C GLN A 79 19.72 15.83 3.89
N GLN A 80 19.68 14.93 4.89
CA GLN A 80 20.64 14.95 6.00
C GLN A 80 22.07 14.58 5.55
N ALA A 81 22.20 13.73 4.53
CA ALA A 81 23.50 13.34 4.00
C ALA A 81 24.17 14.41 3.12
N GLY A 82 23.45 15.48 2.73
CA GLY A 82 23.99 16.57 1.88
C GLY A 82 24.42 16.10 0.49
N GLN A 83 24.01 14.90 0.08
CA GLN A 83 24.37 14.26 -1.18
C GLN A 83 23.09 13.97 -1.95
N VAL A 84 22.78 14.79 -2.96
CA VAL A 84 21.88 14.40 -4.04
C VAL A 84 22.80 13.93 -5.16
N SER A 85 23.16 12.65 -5.16
CA SER A 85 24.06 12.08 -6.17
C SER A 85 23.21 11.53 -7.32
N GLU A 86 23.69 11.57 -8.56
CA GLU A 86 22.98 11.02 -9.73
C GLU A 86 22.54 9.53 -9.60
N ARG A 87 23.06 8.79 -8.60
CA ARG A 87 22.62 7.43 -8.24
C ARG A 87 21.23 7.35 -7.60
N ASP A 88 20.68 8.44 -7.10
CA ASP A 88 19.43 8.44 -6.32
C ASP A 88 18.17 8.24 -7.18
N GLY A 89 18.26 8.50 -8.49
CA GLY A 89 17.16 8.26 -9.43
C GLY A 89 16.74 6.79 -9.51
N GLY A 90 17.69 5.86 -9.29
CA GLY A 90 17.41 4.43 -9.28
C GLY A 90 16.52 3.99 -8.13
N ILE A 91 16.63 4.64 -6.96
CA ILE A 91 15.85 4.27 -5.77
C ILE A 91 14.41 4.78 -5.88
N ILE A 92 14.23 6.00 -6.42
CA ILE A 92 12.88 6.52 -6.71
C ILE A 92 12.18 5.63 -7.74
N LEU A 93 12.88 5.23 -8.81
CA LEU A 93 12.33 4.30 -9.80
C LEU A 93 11.97 2.95 -9.16
N ALA A 94 12.82 2.43 -8.25
CA ALA A 94 12.56 1.19 -7.52
C ALA A 94 11.35 1.31 -6.59
N LEU A 95 11.16 2.44 -5.91
CA LEU A 95 9.98 2.69 -5.07
C LEU A 95 8.71 2.76 -5.90
N ILE A 96 8.74 3.43 -7.06
CA ILE A 96 7.60 3.50 -7.99
C ILE A 96 7.28 2.11 -8.55
N ALA A 97 8.29 1.39 -9.04
CA ALA A 97 8.11 0.04 -9.55
C ALA A 97 7.59 -0.91 -8.46
N GLY A 98 8.11 -0.80 -7.23
CA GLY A 98 7.65 -1.54 -6.07
C GLY A 98 6.19 -1.23 -5.72
N ALA A 99 5.78 0.03 -5.77
CA ALA A 99 4.38 0.44 -5.54
C ALA A 99 3.44 -0.13 -6.62
N ILE A 100 3.85 -0.10 -7.90
CA ILE A 100 3.07 -0.69 -8.99
C ILE A 100 2.93 -2.20 -8.78
N LEU A 101 4.03 -2.91 -8.50
CA LEU A 101 4.01 -4.35 -8.24
C LEU A 101 3.16 -4.70 -7.02
N PHE A 102 3.24 -3.88 -5.97
CA PHE A 102 2.45 -4.04 -4.76
C PHE A 102 0.94 -3.96 -5.02
N VAL A 103 0.50 -3.17 -6.02
CA VAL A 103 -0.91 -3.07 -6.41
C VAL A 103 -1.31 -4.20 -7.37
N VAL A 104 -0.46 -4.52 -8.34
CA VAL A 104 -0.79 -5.48 -9.42
C VAL A 104 -0.72 -6.93 -8.94
N ALA A 105 0.32 -7.30 -8.19
CA ALA A 105 0.51 -8.67 -7.72
C ALA A 105 -0.66 -9.24 -6.90
N PRO A 106 -1.20 -8.55 -5.88
CA PRO A 106 -2.34 -9.07 -5.13
C PRO A 106 -3.61 -9.12 -5.98
N GLY A 107 -3.75 -8.23 -6.98
CA GLY A 107 -4.81 -8.27 -7.97
C GLY A 107 -4.82 -9.58 -8.76
N ILE A 108 -3.67 -9.98 -9.29
CA ILE A 108 -3.49 -11.24 -10.02
C ILE A 108 -3.78 -12.44 -9.11
N ILE A 109 -3.26 -12.44 -7.88
CA ILE A 109 -3.46 -13.54 -6.92
C ILE A 109 -4.95 -13.67 -6.56
N GLY A 110 -5.61 -12.56 -6.25
CA GLY A 110 -7.05 -12.55 -5.94
C GLY A 110 -7.88 -13.07 -7.11
N TRP A 111 -7.56 -12.66 -8.33
CA TRP A 111 -8.20 -13.16 -9.55
C TRP A 111 -8.04 -14.68 -9.73
N VAL A 112 -6.84 -15.21 -9.52
CA VAL A 112 -6.60 -16.67 -9.57
C VAL A 112 -7.43 -17.40 -8.51
N ILE A 113 -7.53 -16.86 -7.28
CA ILE A 113 -8.36 -17.43 -6.22
C ILE A 113 -9.84 -17.45 -6.62
N ALA A 114 -10.34 -16.36 -7.21
CA ALA A 114 -11.72 -16.26 -7.67
C ALA A 114 -12.07 -17.33 -8.72
N GLN A 115 -11.12 -17.67 -9.60
CA GLN A 115 -11.30 -18.73 -10.60
C GLN A 115 -11.17 -20.13 -10.02
N GLY A 116 -10.23 -20.35 -9.10
CA GLY A 116 -9.97 -21.67 -8.53
C GLY A 116 -11.01 -22.12 -7.49
N SER A 117 -11.55 -21.18 -6.71
CA SER A 117 -12.54 -21.49 -5.66
C SER A 117 -13.48 -20.31 -5.39
N PRO A 118 -14.66 -20.27 -6.03
CA PRO A 118 -15.67 -19.24 -5.80
C PRO A 118 -16.16 -19.19 -4.33
N THR A 119 -16.18 -20.34 -3.64
CA THR A 119 -16.56 -20.42 -2.23
C THR A 119 -15.54 -19.73 -1.33
N LEU A 120 -14.25 -19.97 -1.54
CA LEU A 120 -13.19 -19.29 -0.79
C LEU A 120 -13.20 -17.80 -1.10
N ALA A 121 -13.30 -17.43 -2.37
CA ALA A 121 -13.42 -16.06 -2.85
C ALA A 121 -14.54 -15.28 -2.13
N GLY A 122 -15.73 -15.87 -2.01
CA GLY A 122 -16.86 -15.26 -1.28
C GLY A 122 -16.60 -15.07 0.22
N LEU A 123 -15.89 -15.99 0.88
CA LEU A 123 -15.50 -15.84 2.29
C LEU A 123 -14.47 -14.72 2.47
N LEU A 124 -13.45 -14.68 1.62
CA LEU A 124 -12.42 -13.63 1.64
C LEU A 124 -13.04 -12.24 1.43
N GLN A 125 -13.96 -12.12 0.47
CA GLN A 125 -14.65 -10.87 0.17
C GLN A 125 -15.49 -10.35 1.36
N ARG A 126 -16.08 -11.25 2.16
CA ARG A 126 -16.83 -10.86 3.37
C ARG A 126 -15.92 -10.36 4.49
N ALA A 127 -14.71 -10.92 4.60
CA ALA A 127 -13.72 -10.50 5.59
C ALA A 127 -12.97 -9.22 5.20
N ALA A 128 -12.82 -8.98 3.89
CA ALA A 128 -12.08 -7.86 3.32
C ALA A 128 -12.40 -6.48 3.95
N PRO A 129 -13.67 -6.04 4.09
CA PRO A 129 -13.94 -4.68 4.59
C PRO A 129 -13.52 -4.47 6.06
N VAL A 130 -13.67 -5.49 6.91
CA VAL A 130 -13.25 -5.41 8.31
C VAL A 130 -11.72 -5.39 8.39
N LEU A 131 -11.07 -6.27 7.63
CA LEU A 131 -9.61 -6.32 7.59
C LEU A 131 -9.01 -5.03 7.00
N ALA A 132 -9.60 -4.49 5.93
CA ALA A 132 -9.20 -3.23 5.32
C ALA A 132 -9.25 -2.07 6.32
N LEU A 133 -10.30 -1.99 7.13
CA LEU A 133 -10.42 -0.96 8.17
C LEU A 133 -9.33 -1.11 9.23
N LEU A 134 -9.08 -2.33 9.72
CA LEU A 134 -8.04 -2.59 10.73
C LEU A 134 -6.65 -2.25 10.20
N VAL A 135 -6.35 -2.67 8.97
CA VAL A 135 -5.07 -2.38 8.30
C VAL A 135 -4.93 -0.89 8.03
N PHE A 136 -6.01 -0.20 7.66
CA PHE A 136 -5.99 1.25 7.50
C PHE A 136 -5.66 1.98 8.80
N VAL A 137 -6.33 1.64 9.90
CA VAL A 137 -6.04 2.23 11.22
C VAL A 137 -4.58 1.98 11.61
N PHE A 138 -4.10 0.75 11.43
CA PHE A 138 -2.70 0.40 11.70
C PHE A 138 -1.73 1.18 10.80
N THR A 139 -2.04 1.31 9.52
CA THR A 139 -1.24 2.07 8.56
C THR A 139 -1.15 3.54 8.96
N VAL A 140 -2.27 4.17 9.31
CA VAL A 140 -2.27 5.55 9.84
C VAL A 140 -1.39 5.67 11.08
N TYR A 141 -1.49 4.73 12.03
CA TYR A 141 -0.62 4.70 13.21
C TYR A 141 0.87 4.57 12.87
N VAL A 142 1.23 3.84 11.82
CA VAL A 142 2.62 3.70 11.39
C VAL A 142 3.11 4.94 10.64
N THR A 143 2.27 5.55 9.81
CA THR A 143 2.69 6.60 8.87
C THR A 143 2.45 8.02 9.35
N TYR A 144 1.68 8.25 10.42
CA TYR A 144 1.23 9.61 10.80
C TYR A 144 2.38 10.62 10.91
N ARG A 145 3.51 10.24 11.53
CA ARG A 145 4.65 11.17 11.73
C ARG A 145 5.22 11.68 10.41
N ASN A 146 5.48 10.78 9.47
CA ASN A 146 6.03 11.16 8.16
C ASN A 146 4.98 11.79 7.25
N ALA A 147 3.73 11.34 7.31
CA ALA A 147 2.64 11.92 6.53
C ALA A 147 2.44 13.41 6.88
N PHE A 148 2.43 13.75 8.18
CA PHE A 148 2.37 15.15 8.61
C PHE A 148 3.59 15.95 8.18
N PHE A 149 4.79 15.35 8.22
CA PHE A 149 6.01 16.02 7.77
C PHE A 149 5.98 16.36 6.28
N VAL A 150 5.64 15.40 5.41
CA VAL A 150 5.57 15.60 3.95
C VAL A 150 4.47 16.60 3.59
N LEU A 151 3.31 16.53 4.24
CA LEU A 151 2.23 17.48 4.05
C LEU A 151 2.66 18.91 4.44
N ASN A 152 3.34 19.05 5.59
CA ASN A 152 3.85 20.35 6.03
C ASN A 152 4.89 20.92 5.05
N LEU A 153 5.80 20.08 4.52
CA LEU A 153 6.74 20.51 3.49
C LEU A 153 6.03 21.03 2.23
N TYR A 154 5.03 20.30 1.75
CA TYR A 154 4.24 20.69 0.59
C TYR A 154 3.48 22.01 0.82
N VAL A 155 2.86 22.16 1.99
CA VAL A 155 2.12 23.38 2.34
C VAL A 155 3.06 24.59 2.45
N LEU A 156 4.22 24.43 3.11
CA LEU A 156 5.22 25.49 3.24
C LEU A 156 5.84 25.88 1.89
N SER A 157 5.98 24.94 0.95
CA SER A 157 6.52 25.25 -0.38
C SER A 157 5.57 26.06 -1.24
N HIS A 158 4.26 26.03 -0.96
CA HIS A 158 3.23 26.80 -1.69
C HIS A 158 2.89 28.14 -1.04
N MET A 159 3.32 28.36 0.21
CA MET A 159 3.17 29.65 0.90
C MET A 159 4.37 30.61 0.69
N ARG A 160 5.39 30.16 -0.06
CA ARG A 160 6.52 30.99 -0.52
C ARG A 160 6.33 31.37 -1.97
#